data_AF-A0A436V3W4-F1
#
_entry.id   AF-A0A436V3W4-F1
#
_cell.length_a   1.000
_cell.length_b   1.000
_cell.length_c   1.000
_cell.angle_alpha   90.00
_cell.angle_beta   90.00
_cell.angle_gamma   90.00
#
_symmetry.space_group_name_H-M   'P 1'
#
loop_
_entity.id
_entity.type
_entity.pdbx_description
1 polymer ?
#
loop_
_entity_poly.entity_id
_entity_poly.type
_entity_poly.pdbx_seq_one_letter_code
_entity_poly.pdbx_strand_id
1 'polypeptide(L)'
;VYCSVGTHPHNAAEELDVTADELVRLSAHPKVVAIGEAGLDYFYDRAPRDAQAQGFRTHIAAARQTGLPLVIHSRDADDDMAAILEDETGKGAFPFILHCFSSGRRLAEVGVALGGYVSFSGILTFKNSTDLRAIAANVPRDRLLVETDAPYLAPIPFRGKRNEPAYVANTARVLAETIGVGEAEIADITTDNVFRLFR
;
A
#
# COMPACT_ATOMS: atom_id res chain seq x y z
N VAL A 1 -7.63 16.09 5.48
CA VAL A 1 -8.04 15.02 4.53
C VAL A 1 -7.39 15.32 3.20
N TYR A 2 -6.57 14.36 2.74
CA TYR A 2 -5.90 14.32 1.44
C TYR A 2 -6.51 13.18 0.62
N CYS A 3 -6.16 13.08 -0.66
CA CYS A 3 -6.63 12.02 -1.55
C CYS A 3 -5.50 11.43 -2.40
N SER A 4 -5.77 10.24 -2.92
CA SER A 4 -5.06 9.65 -4.07
C SER A 4 -6.00 9.62 -5.27
N VAL A 5 -5.44 9.47 -6.47
CA VAL A 5 -6.22 9.28 -7.70
C VAL A 5 -5.68 8.12 -8.52
N GLY A 6 -6.56 7.22 -8.95
CA GLY A 6 -6.19 6.08 -9.79
C GLY A 6 -7.34 5.11 -10.03
N THR A 7 -7.01 4.03 -10.73
CA THR A 7 -7.88 2.93 -11.15
C THR A 7 -7.56 1.69 -10.32
N HIS A 8 -8.50 1.26 -9.49
CA HIS A 8 -8.38 0.03 -8.73
C HIS A 8 -8.35 -1.19 -9.69
N PRO A 9 -7.58 -2.27 -9.42
CA PRO A 9 -7.50 -3.45 -10.30
C PRO A 9 -8.84 -4.05 -10.69
N HIS A 10 -9.85 -3.94 -9.83
CA HIS A 10 -11.20 -4.44 -10.14
C HIS A 10 -11.87 -3.70 -11.30
N ASN A 11 -11.48 -2.45 -11.58
CA ASN A 11 -12.02 -1.62 -12.66
C ASN A 11 -11.09 -1.50 -13.86
N ALA A 12 -9.93 -2.18 -13.85
CA ALA A 12 -8.90 -2.01 -14.86
C ALA A 12 -9.38 -2.27 -16.31
N ALA A 13 -10.35 -3.17 -16.49
CA ALA A 13 -10.93 -3.46 -17.82
C ALA A 13 -11.84 -2.35 -18.36
N GLU A 14 -12.39 -1.51 -17.47
CA GLU A 14 -13.31 -0.41 -17.82
C GLU A 14 -12.56 0.89 -18.14
N GLU A 15 -11.29 0.98 -17.73
CA GLU A 15 -10.47 2.20 -17.79
C GLU A 15 -9.16 1.99 -18.57
N LEU A 16 -9.18 1.13 -19.61
CA LEU A 16 -8.01 0.85 -20.45
C LEU A 16 -7.50 2.05 -21.26
N ASP A 17 -8.33 3.08 -21.43
CA ASP A 17 -8.02 4.33 -22.11
C ASP A 17 -7.43 5.40 -21.17
N VAL A 18 -7.43 5.16 -19.85
CA VAL A 18 -6.73 6.03 -18.89
C VAL A 18 -5.23 6.01 -19.17
N THR A 19 -4.66 7.19 -19.36
CA THR A 19 -3.24 7.38 -19.66
C THR A 19 -2.48 7.92 -18.44
N ALA A 20 -1.16 7.78 -18.45
CA ALA A 20 -0.31 8.37 -17.41
C ALA A 20 -0.46 9.90 -17.37
N ASP A 21 -0.55 10.55 -18.54
CA ASP A 21 -0.71 12.01 -18.64
C ASP A 21 -2.05 12.48 -18.04
N GLU A 22 -3.10 11.69 -18.18
CA GLU A 22 -4.40 11.99 -17.56
C GLU A 22 -4.32 11.89 -16.02
N LEU A 23 -3.67 10.85 -15.49
CA LEU A 23 -3.43 10.71 -14.05
C LEU A 23 -2.59 11.87 -13.50
N VAL A 24 -1.54 12.28 -14.22
CA VAL A 24 -0.70 13.45 -13.89
C VAL A 24 -1.53 14.74 -13.87
N ARG A 25 -2.43 14.91 -14.83
CA ARG A 25 -3.35 16.06 -14.88
C ARG A 25 -4.29 16.06 -13.67
N LEU A 26 -4.86 14.91 -13.33
CA LEU A 26 -5.77 14.77 -12.19
C LEU A 26 -5.04 14.98 -10.84
N SER A 27 -3.77 14.64 -10.76
CA SER A 27 -2.96 14.82 -9.54
C SER A 27 -2.50 16.26 -9.30
N ALA A 28 -2.81 17.20 -10.18
CA ALA A 28 -2.40 18.61 -10.04
C ALA A 28 -3.11 19.34 -8.87
N HIS A 29 -4.18 18.78 -8.32
CA HIS A 29 -4.88 19.39 -7.18
C HIS A 29 -4.03 19.27 -5.90
N PRO A 30 -3.85 20.35 -5.10
CA PRO A 30 -2.90 20.39 -3.96
C PRO A 30 -3.26 19.46 -2.77
N LYS A 31 -4.38 18.75 -2.84
CA LYS A 31 -4.75 17.72 -1.86
C LYS A 31 -4.53 16.30 -2.37
N VAL A 32 -4.18 16.13 -3.65
CA VAL A 32 -3.79 14.83 -4.20
C VAL A 32 -2.32 14.63 -3.86
N VAL A 33 -2.05 13.67 -2.98
CA VAL A 33 -0.70 13.39 -2.45
C VAL A 33 -0.17 12.04 -2.92
N ALA A 34 -0.91 11.34 -3.79
CA ALA A 34 -0.58 10.01 -4.25
C ALA A 34 -1.32 9.64 -5.56
N ILE A 35 -0.74 8.69 -6.27
CA ILE A 35 -1.39 7.96 -7.36
C ILE A 35 -1.93 6.64 -6.80
N GLY A 36 -3.08 6.16 -7.29
CA GLY A 36 -3.73 4.93 -6.85
C GLY A 36 -5.06 5.16 -6.12
N GLU A 37 -5.69 4.11 -5.60
CA GLU A 37 -5.15 2.75 -5.49
C GLU A 37 -5.10 2.02 -6.85
N ALA A 38 -3.97 1.36 -7.13
CA ALA A 38 -3.77 0.54 -8.34
C ALA A 38 -2.90 -0.68 -8.00
N GLY A 39 -2.93 -1.73 -8.83
CA GLY A 39 -2.14 -2.93 -8.57
C GLY A 39 -2.76 -4.18 -9.16
N LEU A 40 -2.71 -5.29 -8.43
CA LEU A 40 -3.17 -6.61 -8.87
C LEU A 40 -4.04 -7.28 -7.78
N ASP A 41 -5.18 -7.84 -8.19
CA ASP A 41 -6.06 -8.65 -7.37
C ASP A 41 -6.50 -9.91 -8.13
N TYR A 42 -5.83 -11.03 -7.83
CA TYR A 42 -6.12 -12.34 -8.42
C TYR A 42 -7.05 -13.19 -7.55
N PHE A 43 -7.43 -12.69 -6.37
CA PHE A 43 -8.35 -13.36 -5.48
C PHE A 43 -9.81 -13.18 -5.95
N TYR A 44 -10.20 -11.94 -6.24
CA TYR A 44 -11.53 -11.66 -6.77
C TYR A 44 -11.58 -11.73 -8.30
N ASP A 45 -10.44 -11.54 -8.97
CA ASP A 45 -10.23 -11.70 -10.42
C ASP A 45 -11.34 -11.04 -11.27
N ARG A 46 -11.75 -9.83 -10.87
CA ARG A 46 -12.88 -9.09 -11.47
C ARG A 46 -12.56 -8.46 -12.83
N ALA A 47 -11.28 -8.34 -13.15
CA ALA A 47 -10.79 -7.83 -14.42
C ALA A 47 -9.69 -8.77 -14.94
N PRO A 48 -9.55 -8.92 -16.27
CA PRO A 48 -8.47 -9.69 -16.87
C PRO A 48 -7.09 -9.25 -16.36
N ARG A 49 -6.21 -10.21 -16.07
CA ARG A 49 -4.90 -9.94 -15.45
C ARG A 49 -4.00 -9.04 -16.30
N ASP A 50 -4.11 -9.14 -17.62
CA ASP A 50 -3.43 -8.26 -18.57
C ASP A 50 -3.92 -6.81 -18.46
N ALA A 51 -5.23 -6.60 -18.32
CA ALA A 51 -5.81 -5.28 -18.05
C ALA A 51 -5.32 -4.71 -16.71
N GLN A 52 -5.32 -5.52 -15.64
CA GLN A 52 -4.79 -5.11 -14.33
C GLN A 52 -3.30 -4.72 -14.43
N ALA A 53 -2.50 -5.54 -15.12
CA ALA A 53 -1.06 -5.30 -15.27
C ALA A 53 -0.76 -4.10 -16.19
N GLN A 54 -1.61 -3.81 -17.19
CA GLN A 54 -1.53 -2.58 -17.99
C GLN A 54 -1.84 -1.37 -17.11
N GLY A 55 -2.98 -1.40 -16.40
CA GLY A 55 -3.39 -0.32 -15.49
C GLY A 55 -2.32 -0.03 -14.46
N PHE A 56 -1.77 -1.06 -13.81
CA PHE A 56 -0.70 -0.90 -12.83
C PHE A 56 0.55 -0.22 -13.40
N ARG A 57 1.01 -0.63 -14.59
CA ARG A 57 2.16 0.03 -15.27
C ARG A 57 1.86 1.47 -15.66
N THR A 58 0.64 1.78 -16.09
CA THR A 58 0.21 3.17 -16.36
C THR A 58 0.32 4.04 -15.09
N HIS A 59 -0.11 3.51 -13.94
CA HIS A 59 -0.03 4.22 -12.67
C HIS A 59 1.41 4.38 -12.17
N ILE A 60 2.27 3.38 -12.39
CA ILE A 60 3.70 3.50 -12.12
C ILE A 60 4.33 4.60 -12.98
N ALA A 61 3.98 4.68 -14.27
CA ALA A 61 4.46 5.75 -15.14
C ALA A 61 4.03 7.14 -14.63
N ALA A 62 2.77 7.29 -14.19
CA ALA A 62 2.28 8.54 -13.59
C ALA A 62 3.00 8.90 -12.28
N ALA A 63 3.19 7.92 -11.38
CA ALA A 63 3.94 8.12 -10.13
C ALA A 63 5.39 8.56 -10.40
N ARG A 64 6.04 7.95 -11.40
CA ARG A 64 7.40 8.33 -11.82
C ARG A 64 7.46 9.76 -12.37
N GLN A 65 6.48 10.17 -13.18
CA GLN A 65 6.45 11.53 -13.76
C GLN A 65 6.16 12.61 -12.71
N THR A 66 5.24 12.33 -11.78
CA THR A 66 4.80 13.30 -10.76
C THR A 66 5.73 13.35 -9.55
N GLY A 67 6.45 12.25 -9.28
CA GLY A 67 7.16 12.05 -8.02
C GLY A 67 6.24 11.76 -6.82
N LEU A 68 4.93 11.65 -7.04
CA LEU A 68 3.97 11.25 -6.00
C LEU A 68 4.05 9.75 -5.73
N PRO A 69 3.88 9.30 -4.48
CA PRO A 69 3.87 7.90 -4.15
C PRO A 69 2.70 7.15 -4.80
N LEU A 70 2.98 5.94 -5.29
CA LEU A 70 1.95 5.00 -5.73
C LEU A 70 1.43 4.18 -4.55
N VAL A 71 0.11 4.20 -4.33
CA VAL A 71 -0.61 3.34 -3.38
C VAL A 71 -0.95 2.03 -4.06
N ILE A 72 -0.28 0.95 -3.65
CA ILE A 72 -0.34 -0.34 -4.32
C ILE A 72 -1.26 -1.31 -3.58
N HIS A 73 -2.27 -1.80 -4.30
CA HIS A 73 -3.06 -2.98 -3.93
C HIS A 73 -2.39 -4.26 -4.41
N SER A 74 -2.23 -5.24 -3.54
CA SER A 74 -1.77 -6.57 -3.92
C SER A 74 -2.59 -7.64 -3.22
N ARG A 75 -3.15 -8.57 -3.98
CA ARG A 75 -3.86 -9.73 -3.41
C ARG A 75 -3.71 -10.96 -4.30
N ASP A 76 -3.17 -12.04 -3.71
CA ASP A 76 -2.88 -13.32 -4.37
C ASP A 76 -2.07 -13.18 -5.68
N ALA A 77 -1.23 -12.14 -5.77
CA ALA A 77 -0.52 -11.75 -6.99
C ALA A 77 0.98 -11.47 -6.74
N ASP A 78 1.54 -12.03 -5.66
CA ASP A 78 2.88 -11.68 -5.14
C ASP A 78 4.01 -11.77 -6.17
N ASP A 79 4.04 -12.84 -6.97
CA ASP A 79 5.11 -13.07 -7.94
C ASP A 79 5.06 -12.07 -9.10
N ASP A 80 3.86 -11.83 -9.65
CA ASP A 80 3.67 -10.86 -10.74
C ASP A 80 3.84 -9.42 -10.25
N MET A 81 3.39 -9.13 -9.03
CA MET A 81 3.60 -7.83 -8.38
C MET A 81 5.09 -7.52 -8.22
N ALA A 82 5.86 -8.46 -7.67
CA ALA A 82 7.30 -8.31 -7.53
C ALA A 82 8.00 -8.13 -8.89
N ALA A 83 7.65 -8.95 -9.89
CA ALA A 83 8.24 -8.87 -11.22
C ALA A 83 7.98 -7.52 -11.89
N ILE A 84 6.76 -6.98 -11.80
CA ILE A 84 6.44 -5.65 -12.37
C ILE A 84 7.19 -4.54 -11.63
N LEU A 85 7.25 -4.59 -10.30
CA LEU A 85 7.96 -3.59 -9.50
C LEU A 85 9.45 -3.57 -9.82
N GLU A 86 10.09 -4.74 -9.95
CA GLU A 86 11.51 -4.86 -10.30
C GLU A 86 11.79 -4.32 -11.72
N ASP A 87 11.00 -4.74 -12.73
CA ASP A 87 11.13 -4.28 -14.12
C ASP A 87 10.94 -2.76 -14.23
N GLU A 88 9.87 -2.23 -13.64
CA GLU A 88 9.57 -0.81 -13.73
C GLU A 88 10.52 0.07 -12.92
N THR A 89 11.03 -0.41 -11.78
CA THR A 89 12.07 0.33 -11.04
C THR A 89 13.38 0.36 -11.82
N GLY A 90 13.69 -0.70 -12.57
CA GLY A 90 14.83 -0.76 -13.50
C GLY A 90 14.78 0.30 -14.62
N LYS A 91 13.58 0.79 -14.95
CA LYS A 91 13.36 1.88 -15.94
C LYS A 91 13.41 3.28 -15.32
N GLY A 92 13.45 3.37 -13.99
CA GLY A 92 13.50 4.62 -13.24
C GLY A 92 12.72 4.50 -11.94
N ALA A 93 13.33 4.94 -10.84
CA ALA A 93 12.73 4.87 -9.51
C ALA A 93 11.46 5.72 -9.39
N PHE A 94 10.51 5.25 -8.58
CA PHE A 94 9.30 5.95 -8.19
C PHE A 94 8.97 5.58 -6.74
N PRO A 95 8.42 6.51 -5.93
CA PRO A 95 8.03 6.20 -4.57
C PRO A 95 6.74 5.36 -4.55
N PHE A 96 6.61 4.44 -3.60
CA PHE A 96 5.39 3.64 -3.45
C PHE A 96 5.21 3.10 -2.03
N ILE A 97 3.98 2.66 -1.77
CA ILE A 97 3.54 2.00 -0.54
C ILE A 97 2.79 0.73 -0.93
N LEU A 98 3.18 -0.40 -0.33
CA LEU A 98 2.38 -1.62 -0.32
C LEU A 98 1.30 -1.44 0.76
N HIS A 99 0.13 -0.99 0.32
CA HIS A 99 -1.04 -0.73 1.17
C HIS A 99 -1.63 -2.06 1.67
N CYS A 100 -2.22 -2.03 2.86
CA CYS A 100 -2.92 -3.15 3.49
C CYS A 100 -2.18 -4.49 3.35
N PHE A 101 -0.87 -4.46 3.66
CA PHE A 101 0.02 -5.56 3.35
C PHE A 101 -0.46 -6.86 4.00
N SER A 102 -0.77 -7.84 3.14
CA SER A 102 -1.22 -9.18 3.51
C SER A 102 -0.58 -10.29 2.66
N SER A 103 0.44 -9.92 1.87
CA SER A 103 1.23 -10.79 1.02
C SER A 103 2.35 -11.52 1.78
N GLY A 104 3.06 -12.41 1.09
CA GLY A 104 4.18 -13.17 1.59
C GLY A 104 5.47 -12.37 1.77
N ARG A 105 6.41 -12.96 2.52
CA ARG A 105 7.71 -12.38 2.87
C ARG A 105 8.49 -11.83 1.67
N ARG A 106 8.51 -12.57 0.57
CA ARG A 106 9.27 -12.19 -0.64
C ARG A 106 8.85 -10.81 -1.17
N LEU A 107 7.54 -10.54 -1.23
CA LEU A 107 7.06 -9.26 -1.75
C LEU A 107 7.42 -8.09 -0.81
N ALA A 108 7.37 -8.29 0.51
CA ALA A 108 7.83 -7.26 1.45
C ALA A 108 9.32 -6.96 1.29
N GLU A 109 10.15 -7.99 1.15
CA GLU A 109 11.60 -7.85 0.97
C GLU A 109 11.94 -7.12 -0.33
N VAL A 110 11.28 -7.49 -1.45
CA VAL A 110 11.40 -6.79 -2.74
C VAL A 110 10.96 -5.33 -2.61
N GLY A 111 9.77 -5.08 -2.05
CA GLY A 111 9.24 -3.73 -1.88
C GLY A 111 10.18 -2.82 -1.11
N VAL A 112 10.72 -3.30 0.02
CA VAL A 112 11.69 -2.57 0.84
C VAL A 112 13.00 -2.35 0.09
N ALA A 113 13.51 -3.36 -0.61
CA ALA A 113 14.77 -3.27 -1.37
C ALA A 113 14.69 -2.21 -2.50
N LEU A 114 13.51 -2.05 -3.10
CA LEU A 114 13.22 -1.02 -4.11
C LEU A 114 12.91 0.36 -3.51
N GLY A 115 12.95 0.49 -2.18
CA GLY A 115 12.76 1.76 -1.46
C GLY A 115 11.31 2.06 -1.05
N GLY A 116 10.39 1.13 -1.26
CA GLY A 116 8.97 1.25 -0.91
C GLY A 116 8.69 1.11 0.59
N TYR A 117 7.49 1.52 0.98
CA TYR A 117 6.97 1.42 2.34
C TYR A 117 5.99 0.25 2.46
N VAL A 118 5.85 -0.30 3.67
CA VAL A 118 4.90 -1.38 3.96
C VAL A 118 3.91 -0.91 5.01
N SER A 119 2.63 -0.93 4.67
CA SER A 119 1.55 -0.47 5.53
C SER A 119 0.74 -1.63 6.07
N PHE A 120 0.48 -1.61 7.37
CA PHE A 120 -0.29 -2.66 8.04
C PHE A 120 -1.66 -2.15 8.45
N SER A 121 -2.70 -2.93 8.12
CA SER A 121 -4.09 -2.68 8.52
C SER A 121 -4.46 -3.49 9.77
N GLY A 122 -5.74 -3.46 10.15
CA GLY A 122 -6.25 -4.21 11.30
C GLY A 122 -6.02 -5.74 11.22
N ILE A 123 -5.69 -6.29 10.04
CA ILE A 123 -5.27 -7.69 9.87
C ILE A 123 -4.11 -8.06 10.80
N LEU A 124 -3.17 -7.13 11.05
CA LEU A 124 -2.02 -7.35 11.94
C LEU A 124 -2.44 -7.76 13.36
N THR A 125 -3.61 -7.29 13.80
CA THR A 125 -4.15 -7.57 15.14
C THR A 125 -4.83 -8.93 15.26
N PHE A 126 -5.09 -9.63 14.14
CA PHE A 126 -5.84 -10.89 14.20
C PHE A 126 -4.98 -12.01 14.80
N LYS A 127 -5.63 -12.90 15.57
CA LYS A 127 -4.97 -14.01 16.27
C LYS A 127 -4.07 -14.84 15.36
N ASN A 128 -4.53 -15.14 14.14
CA ASN A 128 -3.83 -16.01 13.19
C ASN A 128 -2.76 -15.30 12.33
N SER A 129 -2.59 -13.99 12.45
CA SER A 129 -1.65 -13.20 11.63
C SER A 129 -0.20 -13.29 12.12
N THR A 130 0.24 -14.47 12.56
CA THR A 130 1.60 -14.68 13.10
C THR A 130 2.66 -14.44 12.04
N ASP A 131 2.45 -14.95 10.81
CA ASP A 131 3.39 -14.76 9.71
C ASP A 131 3.48 -13.29 9.29
N LEU A 132 2.33 -12.59 9.28
CA LEU A 132 2.30 -11.15 8.98
C LEU A 132 3.08 -10.33 10.02
N ARG A 133 2.94 -10.66 11.32
CA ARG A 133 3.74 -10.04 12.39
C ARG A 133 5.23 -10.38 12.25
N ALA A 134 5.57 -11.60 11.85
CA ALA A 134 6.95 -11.97 11.58
C ALA A 134 7.55 -11.18 10.41
N ILE A 135 6.76 -10.89 9.37
CA ILE A 135 7.19 -10.01 8.27
C ILE A 135 7.36 -8.57 8.78
N ALA A 136 6.38 -8.03 9.49
CA ALA A 136 6.42 -6.67 10.05
C ALA A 136 7.65 -6.44 10.95
N ALA A 137 8.04 -7.44 11.75
CA ALA A 137 9.23 -7.40 12.59
C ALA A 137 10.56 -7.27 11.81
N ASN A 138 10.57 -7.63 10.53
CA ASN A 138 11.76 -7.56 9.67
C ASN A 138 11.77 -6.33 8.74
N VAL A 139 10.67 -5.58 8.64
CA VAL A 139 10.64 -4.36 7.83
C VAL A 139 11.42 -3.25 8.57
N PRO A 140 12.34 -2.52 7.88
CA PRO A 140 13.04 -1.40 8.48
C PRO A 140 12.09 -0.38 9.09
N ARG A 141 12.42 0.13 10.28
CA ARG A 141 11.56 1.05 11.03
C ARG A 141 11.18 2.29 10.21
N ASP A 142 12.09 2.78 9.38
CA ASP A 142 11.89 3.94 8.51
C ASP A 142 11.08 3.64 7.22
N ARG A 143 10.49 2.44 7.13
CA ARG A 143 9.59 1.99 6.05
C ARG A 143 8.27 1.42 6.54
N LEU A 144 8.00 1.48 7.85
CA LEU A 144 6.77 1.00 8.47
C LEU A 144 5.66 2.07 8.46
N LEU A 145 4.46 1.67 8.07
CA LEU A 145 3.25 2.49 8.12
C LEU A 145 2.08 1.69 8.73
N VAL A 146 1.06 2.41 9.18
CA VAL A 146 -0.19 1.84 9.70
C VAL A 146 -1.39 2.51 9.07
N GLU A 147 -2.45 1.73 8.90
CA GLU A 147 -3.70 2.21 8.33
C GLU A 147 -4.90 1.44 8.87
N THR A 148 -6.09 1.82 8.40
CA THR A 148 -7.35 1.14 8.76
C THR A 148 -7.96 0.36 7.61
N ASP A 149 -7.88 0.87 6.38
CA ASP A 149 -8.71 0.43 5.27
C ASP A 149 -10.23 0.52 5.60
N ALA A 150 -10.63 1.54 6.36
CA ALA A 150 -12.03 1.73 6.72
C ALA A 150 -12.90 1.95 5.47
N PRO A 151 -14.07 1.28 5.36
CA PRO A 151 -14.85 0.65 6.43
C PRO A 151 -14.53 -0.82 6.72
N TYR A 152 -13.53 -1.40 6.06
CA TYR A 152 -13.16 -2.82 6.14
C TYR A 152 -12.14 -3.09 7.25
N LEU A 153 -11.88 -4.38 7.53
CA LEU A 153 -10.72 -4.84 8.32
C LEU A 153 -10.57 -4.25 9.73
N ALA A 154 -11.69 -4.06 10.45
CA ALA A 154 -11.65 -3.54 11.83
C ALA A 154 -10.69 -4.37 12.73
N PRO A 155 -9.73 -3.72 13.43
CA PRO A 155 -8.77 -4.40 14.29
C PRO A 155 -9.45 -4.96 15.55
N ILE A 156 -8.80 -5.88 16.26
CA ILE A 156 -9.19 -6.28 17.62
C ILE A 156 -9.11 -5.04 18.55
N PRO A 157 -10.13 -4.78 19.40
CA PRO A 157 -11.28 -5.63 19.76
C PRO A 157 -12.55 -5.45 18.90
N PHE A 158 -12.50 -4.68 17.82
CA PHE A 158 -13.65 -4.35 16.97
C PHE A 158 -13.85 -5.29 15.77
N ARG A 159 -13.09 -6.39 15.68
CA ARG A 159 -13.18 -7.37 14.58
C ARG A 159 -14.62 -7.79 14.32
N GLY A 160 -15.04 -7.70 13.05
CA GLY A 160 -16.41 -8.01 12.60
C GLY A 160 -17.38 -6.83 12.67
N LYS A 161 -16.96 -5.68 13.19
CA LYS A 161 -17.72 -4.41 13.13
C LYS A 161 -17.24 -3.56 11.96
N ARG A 162 -18.00 -2.50 11.63
CA ARG A 162 -17.56 -1.46 10.71
C ARG A 162 -16.31 -0.77 11.26
N ASN A 163 -15.28 -0.64 10.44
CA ASN A 163 -14.04 0.03 10.83
C ASN A 163 -14.17 1.56 10.69
N GLU A 164 -13.27 2.28 11.37
CA GLU A 164 -13.18 3.73 11.32
C GLU A 164 -11.74 4.21 11.55
N PRO A 165 -11.37 5.42 11.09
CA PRO A 165 -10.01 5.94 11.23
C PRO A 165 -9.45 5.92 12.67
N ALA A 166 -10.31 6.15 13.68
CA ALA A 166 -9.90 6.14 15.08
C ALA A 166 -9.32 4.79 15.54
N TYR A 167 -9.67 3.69 14.86
CA TYR A 167 -9.19 2.36 15.23
C TYR A 167 -7.73 2.11 14.83
N VAL A 168 -7.09 2.99 14.05
CA VAL A 168 -5.67 2.87 13.66
C VAL A 168 -4.74 2.72 14.86
N ALA A 169 -5.10 3.33 16.01
CA ALA A 169 -4.36 3.21 17.26
C ALA A 169 -4.20 1.75 17.72
N ASN A 170 -5.19 0.89 17.46
CA ASN A 170 -5.11 -0.53 17.80
C ASN A 170 -4.11 -1.28 16.92
N THR A 171 -4.07 -0.95 15.63
CA THR A 171 -3.08 -1.50 14.70
C THR A 171 -1.67 -1.04 15.07
N ALA A 172 -1.51 0.25 15.36
CA ALA A 172 -0.23 0.83 15.79
C ALA A 172 0.30 0.18 17.08
N ARG A 173 -0.55 -0.04 18.07
CA ARG A 173 -0.17 -0.73 19.32
C ARG A 173 0.37 -2.13 19.06
N VAL A 174 -0.30 -2.93 18.22
CA VAL A 174 0.18 -4.27 17.87
C VAL A 174 1.47 -4.22 17.06
N LEU A 175 1.64 -3.23 16.18
CA LEU A 175 2.91 -3.04 15.47
C LEU A 175 4.04 -2.68 16.44
N ALA A 176 3.78 -1.81 17.43
CA ALA A 176 4.72 -1.46 18.49
C ALA A 176 5.19 -2.70 19.27
N GLU A 177 4.24 -3.53 19.72
CA GLU A 177 4.52 -4.80 20.40
C GLU A 177 5.34 -5.75 19.51
N THR A 178 5.03 -5.80 18.21
CA THR A 178 5.70 -6.66 17.24
C THR A 178 7.18 -6.29 17.04
N ILE A 179 7.53 -5.01 17.10
CA ILE A 179 8.89 -4.53 16.88
C ILE A 179 9.62 -4.12 18.18
N GLY A 180 8.99 -4.32 19.33
CA GLY A 180 9.58 -4.08 20.66
C GLY A 180 9.75 -2.61 21.04
N VAL A 181 8.80 -1.74 20.65
CA VAL A 181 8.82 -0.29 20.98
C VAL A 181 7.55 0.15 21.70
N GLY A 182 7.59 1.32 22.35
CA GLY A 182 6.44 1.91 23.03
C GLY A 182 5.43 2.57 22.07
N GLU A 183 4.22 2.88 22.58
CA GLU A 183 3.15 3.51 21.79
C GLU A 183 3.54 4.90 21.24
N ALA A 184 4.26 5.71 22.03
CA ALA A 184 4.74 7.00 21.58
C ALA A 184 5.78 6.86 20.45
N GLU A 185 6.71 5.91 20.58
CA GLU A 185 7.77 5.68 19.59
C GLU A 185 7.19 5.17 18.25
N ILE A 186 6.20 4.26 18.27
CA ILE A 186 5.57 3.82 17.02
C ILE A 186 4.77 4.94 16.35
N ALA A 187 4.13 5.81 17.14
CA ALA A 187 3.43 6.97 16.61
C ALA A 187 4.41 7.92 15.89
N ASP A 188 5.56 8.21 16.51
CA ASP A 188 6.61 9.05 15.90
C ASP A 188 7.17 8.40 14.62
N ILE A 189 7.57 7.11 14.69
CA ILE A 189 8.11 6.37 13.54
C ILE A 189 7.15 6.43 12.34
N THR A 190 5.90 6.05 12.55
CA THR A 190 4.92 5.97 11.46
C THR A 190 4.53 7.34 10.95
N THR A 191 4.44 8.35 11.82
CA THR A 191 4.15 9.74 11.43
C THR A 191 5.27 10.33 10.58
N ASP A 192 6.53 10.15 11.01
CA ASP A 192 7.70 10.62 10.26
C ASP A 192 7.79 9.95 8.88
N ASN A 193 7.46 8.67 8.81
CA ASN A 193 7.42 7.93 7.54
C ASN A 193 6.32 8.46 6.61
N VAL A 194 5.13 8.79 7.12
CA VAL A 194 4.07 9.43 6.32
C VAL A 194 4.56 10.76 5.75
N PHE A 195 5.14 11.65 6.57
CA PHE A 195 5.63 12.94 6.11
C PHE A 195 6.86 12.84 5.19
N ARG A 196 7.62 11.75 5.27
CA ARG A 196 8.72 11.49 4.32
C ARG A 196 8.18 11.08 2.95
N LEU A 197 7.14 10.24 2.93
CA LEU A 197 6.58 9.63 1.72
C LEU A 197 5.58 10.55 0.99
N PHE A 198 4.61 11.10 1.71
CA PHE A 198 3.54 11.94 1.16
C PHE A 198 3.90 13.41 1.43
N ARG A 199 4.47 14.08 0.42
CA ARG A 199 4.89 15.50 0.48
C ARG A 199 3.89 16.41 -0.20
#